data_AF-A0A9P7YRL7-F1
#
_entry.id   AF-A0A9P7YRL7-F1
#
_cell.length_a   1.000
_cell.length_b   1.000
_cell.length_c   1.000
_cell.angle_alpha   90.00
_cell.angle_beta   90.00
_cell.angle_gamma   90.00
#
_symmetry.space_group_name_H-M   'P 1'
#
loop_
_entity.id
_entity.type
_entity.pdbx_description
1 polymer ?
#
loop_
_entity_poly.entity_id
_entity_poly.type
_entity_poly.pdbx_seq_one_letter_code
_entity_poly.pdbx_strand_id
1 'polypeptide(L)'
;MHPTFISHVATAALLASSSVSAIDLNIDSVDSIKSVAATLAYDMMSYYKGNTSGGIIGVLPGPPPNPPDGYYWWESGAMWGSLIDYWHFTGDTSYNDVVSNGIQAQVGENIDMMPKNWSQSMGNDDQAFWGMTALLAAEYNFPAPTDPKAPSWLSLAQAVFNTQAVRPDAPCGGGLRWQVFPYLTGYDYKNSIANGCFFNIGARLARYTANDTYAQHAETTWDWITNVGLMDADYNIYDGAHIQHNCTDINRVQFSYNSAVWLLGAANMYNYTNGDAKWKTRVDGLLNQTFNIFFPDNIAYEVACEPKLSCTTDMFSFKSYLTRWLASVTKVAPYTHDEVIKRLKPSAQAAAKQCVGGDNGRTCGLSWSSGKYDGTKGVGQTMAAMSAVFVNLADLLPIKPPFTNATGGTSIGNPNAGSGSTDSLDPIKPATNADRAGAGIITTLVLLSATGMFGWMSI
;
A
#
# COMPACT_ATOMS: atom_id res chain seq x y z
N MET A 1 58.01 21.58 53.93
CA MET A 1 58.05 22.68 52.93
C MET A 1 57.83 22.05 51.56
N HIS A 2 56.76 22.48 50.89
CA HIS A 2 56.39 22.17 49.49
C HIS A 2 57.50 22.57 48.49
N PRO A 3 57.53 22.10 47.21
CA PRO A 3 56.33 22.04 46.37
C PRO A 3 56.23 20.97 45.24
N THR A 4 54.95 20.66 44.94
CA THR A 4 54.29 20.43 43.63
C THR A 4 55.03 19.78 42.45
N PHE A 5 54.42 18.76 41.85
CA PHE A 5 54.03 18.82 40.44
C PHE A 5 52.69 18.11 40.19
N ILE A 6 51.85 18.85 39.47
CA ILE A 6 50.49 18.57 39.01
C ILE A 6 50.55 17.63 37.80
N SER A 7 49.65 16.65 37.71
CA SER A 7 49.12 16.21 36.42
C SER A 7 47.60 15.97 36.54
N HIS A 8 46.85 17.02 36.18
CA HIS A 8 45.42 16.93 35.96
C HIS A 8 45.16 16.40 34.54
N VAL A 9 44.37 15.32 34.51
CA VAL A 9 43.24 15.01 33.61
C VAL A 9 43.03 15.98 32.44
N ALA A 10 43.01 15.41 31.22
CA ALA A 10 42.24 15.95 30.10
C ALA A 10 41.73 14.81 29.21
N THR A 11 40.77 14.02 29.73
CA THR A 11 39.94 13.17 28.89
C THR A 11 38.78 14.02 28.37
N ALA A 12 38.99 14.67 27.22
CA ALA A 12 37.92 15.34 26.51
C ALA A 12 37.03 14.27 25.87
N ALA A 13 36.04 13.79 26.63
CA ALA A 13 34.91 13.06 26.08
C ALA A 13 34.09 14.05 25.24
N LEU A 14 34.27 13.99 23.92
CA LEU A 14 33.32 14.51 22.94
C LEU A 14 32.01 13.70 23.08
N LEU A 15 31.22 14.03 24.09
CA LEU A 15 29.79 13.78 24.06
C LEU A 15 29.23 14.73 22.99
N ALA A 16 29.19 14.25 21.75
CA ALA A 16 28.24 14.78 20.78
C ALA A 16 26.85 14.50 21.34
N SER A 17 26.33 15.42 22.15
CA SER A 17 24.92 15.57 22.38
C SER A 17 24.30 15.89 21.02
N SER A 18 23.93 14.85 20.27
CA SER A 18 22.96 14.99 19.20
C SER A 18 21.74 15.62 19.86
N SER A 19 21.58 16.93 19.65
CA SER A 19 20.37 17.63 20.04
C SER A 19 19.27 16.95 19.25
N VAL A 20 18.53 16.07 19.93
CA VAL A 20 17.43 15.33 19.35
C VAL A 20 16.34 16.36 19.08
N SER A 21 16.34 16.89 17.86
CA SER A 21 15.38 17.90 17.45
C SER A 21 14.11 17.20 17.00
N ALA A 22 12.99 17.57 17.62
CA ALA A 22 11.66 17.27 17.12
C ALA A 22 11.55 17.69 15.65
N ILE A 23 10.64 17.03 14.90
CA ILE A 23 10.35 17.45 13.52
C ILE A 23 9.74 18.84 13.53
N ASP A 24 10.48 19.81 12.98
CA ASP A 24 10.00 21.17 12.74
C ASP A 24 9.66 21.33 11.25
N LEU A 25 8.35 21.34 10.96
CA LEU A 25 7.83 21.45 9.60
C LEU A 25 7.29 22.86 9.35
N ASN A 26 7.95 23.60 8.46
CA ASN A 26 7.39 24.77 7.83
C ASN A 26 6.71 24.36 6.51
N ILE A 27 5.38 24.32 6.53
CA ILE A 27 4.55 23.85 5.40
C ILE A 27 4.62 24.76 4.16
N ASP A 28 5.07 26.00 4.31
CA ASP A 28 5.19 26.95 3.20
C ASP A 28 6.62 27.00 2.63
N SER A 29 7.55 26.16 3.13
CA SER A 29 8.92 26.08 2.67
C SER A 29 9.20 24.75 1.97
N VAL A 30 9.56 24.83 0.68
CA VAL A 30 9.99 23.68 -0.14
C VAL A 30 11.14 22.93 0.52
N ASP A 31 12.15 23.65 1.02
CA ASP A 31 13.32 23.04 1.65
C ASP A 31 12.97 22.35 2.98
N SER A 32 12.07 22.94 3.77
CA SER A 32 11.60 22.31 5.02
C SER A 32 10.83 21.02 4.73
N ILE A 33 9.88 21.04 3.79
CA ILE A 33 9.12 19.85 3.40
C ILE A 33 10.05 18.75 2.89
N LYS A 34 11.00 19.08 2.00
CA LYS A 34 11.97 18.08 1.48
C LYS A 34 12.86 17.52 2.59
N SER A 35 13.35 18.38 3.49
CA SER A 35 14.23 17.95 4.60
C SER A 35 13.49 17.03 5.58
N VAL A 36 12.27 17.37 5.96
CA VAL A 36 11.43 16.51 6.82
C VAL A 36 11.08 15.21 6.12
N ALA A 37 10.67 15.26 4.86
CA ALA A 37 10.37 14.06 4.08
C ALA A 37 11.58 13.13 3.95
N ALA A 38 12.78 13.67 3.68
CA ALA A 38 14.01 12.88 3.61
C ALA A 38 14.36 12.21 4.94
N THR A 39 14.15 12.92 6.06
CA THR A 39 14.36 12.37 7.41
C THR A 39 13.40 11.20 7.69
N LEU A 40 12.12 11.36 7.32
CA LEU A 40 11.11 10.32 7.49
C LEU A 40 11.33 9.14 6.53
N ALA A 41 11.80 9.39 5.30
CA ALA A 41 12.19 8.34 4.37
C ALA A 41 13.36 7.51 4.91
N TYR A 42 14.35 8.17 5.50
CA TYR A 42 15.46 7.51 6.18
C TYR A 42 14.99 6.66 7.36
N ASP A 43 14.15 7.22 8.24
CA ASP A 43 13.61 6.50 9.39
C ASP A 43 12.75 5.31 8.97
N MET A 44 11.92 5.46 7.93
CA MET A 44 11.13 4.35 7.36
C MET A 44 12.04 3.26 6.80
N MET A 45 13.05 3.62 6.01
CA MET A 45 13.99 2.66 5.44
C MET A 45 14.87 1.97 6.48
N SER A 46 14.97 2.51 7.71
CA SER A 46 15.65 1.84 8.82
C SER A 46 14.94 0.54 9.26
N TYR A 47 13.65 0.37 8.97
CA TYR A 47 12.91 -0.87 9.21
C TYR A 47 13.19 -1.95 8.16
N TYR A 48 13.54 -1.55 6.94
CA TYR A 48 13.82 -2.49 5.85
C TYR A 48 15.16 -3.20 6.07
N LYS A 49 15.15 -4.54 5.99
CA LYS A 49 16.34 -5.41 6.15
C LYS A 49 16.64 -6.27 4.93
N GLY A 50 15.84 -6.16 3.85
CA GLY A 50 15.97 -7.02 2.68
C GLY A 50 17.24 -6.82 1.86
N ASN A 51 17.94 -5.69 2.00
CA ASN A 51 19.25 -5.43 1.38
C ASN A 51 20.45 -5.78 2.28
N THR A 52 20.21 -6.40 3.44
CA THR A 52 21.26 -6.91 4.32
C THR A 52 21.53 -8.39 4.05
N SER A 53 22.71 -8.89 4.45
CA SER A 53 23.04 -10.31 4.28
C SER A 53 22.02 -11.20 5.00
N GLY A 54 21.42 -12.13 4.27
CA GLY A 54 20.35 -13.01 4.76
C GLY A 54 18.95 -12.41 4.72
N GLY A 55 18.79 -11.15 4.29
CA GLY A 55 17.50 -10.52 4.06
C GLY A 55 16.81 -10.99 2.76
N ILE A 56 15.49 -10.81 2.70
CA ILE A 56 14.68 -11.06 1.49
C ILE A 56 14.49 -9.74 0.75
N ILE A 57 15.08 -9.61 -0.45
CA ILE A 57 15.00 -8.39 -1.25
C ILE A 57 13.54 -8.08 -1.58
N GLY A 58 13.14 -6.83 -1.35
CA GLY A 58 11.80 -6.34 -1.66
C GLY A 58 10.77 -6.56 -0.56
N VAL A 59 11.13 -7.22 0.54
CA VAL A 59 10.19 -7.59 1.60
C VAL A 59 10.63 -7.02 2.94
N LEU A 60 9.69 -6.36 3.62
CA LEU A 60 9.81 -5.93 5.00
C LEU A 60 9.88 -7.14 5.95
N PRO A 61 10.48 -7.02 7.15
CA PRO A 61 10.51 -8.12 8.10
C PRO A 61 9.09 -8.65 8.42
N GLY A 62 8.77 -9.91 8.10
CA GLY A 62 7.42 -10.47 8.23
C GLY A 62 7.15 -11.67 7.29
N PRO A 63 5.89 -12.19 7.21
CA PRO A 63 4.64 -11.69 7.81
C PRO A 63 4.44 -12.30 9.21
N PRO A 64 3.72 -11.71 10.19
CA PRO A 64 4.03 -12.09 11.56
C PRO A 64 3.64 -13.55 11.82
N PRO A 65 4.58 -14.36 12.34
CA PRO A 65 4.60 -14.44 13.78
C PRO A 65 5.97 -14.22 14.43
N ASN A 66 5.87 -13.55 15.59
CA ASN A 66 6.82 -13.32 16.67
C ASN A 66 8.18 -12.67 16.32
N PRO A 67 8.37 -11.37 16.67
CA PRO A 67 7.41 -10.51 17.36
C PRO A 67 6.22 -10.11 16.48
N PRO A 68 5.09 -9.69 17.09
CA PRO A 68 3.86 -9.28 16.39
C PRO A 68 4.00 -7.99 15.55
N ASP A 69 5.23 -7.48 15.38
CA ASP A 69 5.56 -6.23 14.70
C ASP A 69 6.02 -6.47 13.25
N GLY A 70 5.76 -7.67 12.70
CA GLY A 70 6.08 -8.01 11.32
C GLY A 70 5.06 -7.44 10.33
N TYR A 71 5.51 -7.20 9.10
CA TYR A 71 4.73 -6.59 8.02
C TYR A 71 4.30 -7.64 7.00
N TYR A 72 3.07 -7.56 6.51
CA TYR A 72 2.63 -8.44 5.42
C TYR A 72 3.31 -8.07 4.10
N TRP A 73 3.35 -9.02 3.17
CA TRP A 73 4.06 -8.86 1.91
C TRP A 73 3.58 -7.65 1.09
N TRP A 74 2.27 -7.40 1.07
CA TRP A 74 1.67 -6.27 0.35
C TRP A 74 2.15 -4.91 0.84
N GLU A 75 2.40 -4.76 2.15
CA GLU A 75 2.85 -3.51 2.75
C GLU A 75 4.25 -3.13 2.27
N SER A 76 5.06 -4.12 1.87
CA SER A 76 6.34 -3.88 1.19
C SER A 76 6.11 -3.24 -0.18
N GLY A 77 5.18 -3.77 -0.97
CA GLY A 77 4.76 -3.19 -2.24
C GLY A 77 4.26 -1.76 -2.10
N ALA A 78 3.51 -1.49 -1.04
CA ALA A 78 2.99 -0.17 -0.72
C ALA A 78 4.10 0.81 -0.28
N MET A 79 5.07 0.35 0.51
CA MET A 79 6.28 1.10 0.88
C MET A 79 7.08 1.50 -0.36
N TRP A 80 7.31 0.59 -1.30
CA TRP A 80 8.01 0.92 -2.55
C TRP A 80 7.25 1.97 -3.37
N GLY A 81 5.92 1.87 -3.45
CA GLY A 81 5.09 2.90 -4.07
C GLY A 81 5.25 4.27 -3.39
N SER A 82 5.33 4.32 -2.07
CA SER A 82 5.54 5.57 -1.32
C SER A 82 6.88 6.23 -1.63
N LEU A 83 7.93 5.43 -1.88
CA LEU A 83 9.26 5.93 -2.23
C LEU A 83 9.34 6.40 -3.68
N ILE A 84 8.53 5.83 -4.59
CA ILE A 84 8.37 6.34 -5.95
C ILE A 84 7.68 7.71 -5.92
N ASP A 85 6.60 7.87 -5.16
CA ASP A 85 5.97 9.18 -4.95
C ASP A 85 6.96 10.16 -4.29
N TYR A 86 7.68 9.75 -3.25
CA TYR A 86 8.70 10.57 -2.61
C TYR A 86 9.73 11.09 -3.61
N TRP A 87 10.29 10.23 -4.46
CA TRP A 87 11.22 10.63 -5.52
C TRP A 87 10.55 11.61 -6.49
N HIS A 88 9.32 11.33 -6.94
CA HIS A 88 8.61 12.18 -7.90
C HIS A 88 8.35 13.59 -7.37
N PHE A 89 7.98 13.71 -6.09
CA PHE A 89 7.66 14.99 -5.47
C PHE A 89 8.92 15.76 -5.03
N THR A 90 9.94 15.08 -4.52
CA THR A 90 11.13 15.72 -3.93
C THR A 90 12.30 15.86 -4.90
N GLY A 91 12.40 14.97 -5.88
CA GLY A 91 13.55 14.80 -6.77
C GLY A 91 14.72 14.02 -6.14
N ASP A 92 14.59 13.51 -4.91
CA ASP A 92 15.64 12.74 -4.25
C ASP A 92 15.70 11.30 -4.79
N THR A 93 16.86 10.92 -5.35
CA THR A 93 17.10 9.63 -5.99
C THR A 93 17.74 8.59 -5.07
N SER A 94 17.96 8.92 -3.78
CA SER A 94 18.75 8.11 -2.85
C SER A 94 18.26 6.65 -2.70
N TYR A 95 16.96 6.42 -2.89
CA TYR A 95 16.34 5.10 -2.74
C TYR A 95 15.95 4.43 -4.06
N ASN A 96 16.22 5.04 -5.21
CA ASN A 96 15.70 4.54 -6.49
C ASN A 96 16.18 3.13 -6.82
N ASP A 97 17.47 2.84 -6.61
CA ASP A 97 18.04 1.52 -6.90
C ASP A 97 17.46 0.42 -5.99
N VAL A 98 17.32 0.70 -4.69
CA VAL A 98 16.74 -0.27 -3.74
C VAL A 98 15.25 -0.50 -4.00
N VAL A 99 14.51 0.54 -4.40
CA VAL A 99 13.11 0.44 -4.82
C VAL A 99 13.00 -0.43 -6.07
N SER A 100 13.79 -0.15 -7.11
CA SER A 100 13.77 -0.92 -8.35
C SER A 100 14.10 -2.39 -8.11
N ASN A 101 15.18 -2.67 -7.38
CA ASN A 101 15.58 -4.03 -7.04
C ASN A 101 14.53 -4.74 -6.17
N GLY A 102 13.93 -4.03 -5.22
CA GLY A 102 12.88 -4.54 -4.35
C GLY A 102 11.64 -5.01 -5.12
N ILE A 103 11.16 -4.18 -6.04
CA ILE A 103 10.00 -4.53 -6.89
C ILE A 103 10.34 -5.68 -7.83
N GLN A 104 11.50 -5.62 -8.50
CA GLN A 104 11.89 -6.65 -9.47
C GLN A 104 12.14 -8.02 -8.83
N ALA A 105 12.55 -8.07 -7.56
CA ALA A 105 12.70 -9.32 -6.82
C ALA A 105 11.38 -10.01 -6.47
N GLN A 106 10.25 -9.30 -6.52
CA GLN A 106 8.93 -9.79 -6.09
C GLN A 106 7.95 -10.03 -7.26
N VAL A 107 8.43 -10.02 -8.50
CA VAL A 107 7.59 -10.20 -9.70
C VAL A 107 7.00 -11.60 -9.85
N GLY A 108 7.54 -12.58 -9.14
CA GLY A 108 7.12 -13.98 -9.20
C GLY A 108 7.62 -14.72 -10.44
N GLU A 109 7.50 -16.04 -10.41
CA GLU A 109 8.02 -16.93 -11.45
C GLU A 109 7.35 -16.75 -12.80
N ASN A 110 6.09 -16.27 -12.79
CA ASN A 110 5.29 -16.02 -13.98
C ASN A 110 5.23 -14.53 -14.36
N ILE A 111 5.95 -13.65 -13.64
CA ILE A 111 6.00 -12.21 -13.93
C ILE A 111 4.59 -11.57 -13.82
N ASP A 112 3.88 -11.89 -12.75
CA ASP A 112 2.49 -11.52 -12.51
C ASP A 112 2.26 -10.93 -11.11
N MET A 113 3.34 -10.69 -10.35
CA MET A 113 3.31 -10.30 -8.94
C MET A 113 2.57 -11.33 -8.07
N MET A 114 2.64 -12.62 -8.41
CA MET A 114 2.19 -13.72 -7.57
C MET A 114 3.29 -14.74 -7.25
N PRO A 115 4.41 -14.31 -6.65
CA PRO A 115 5.47 -15.21 -6.20
C PRO A 115 4.92 -16.33 -5.30
N LYS A 116 5.28 -17.59 -5.60
CA LYS A 116 4.74 -18.78 -4.88
C LYS A 116 5.01 -18.77 -3.38
N ASN A 117 6.12 -18.18 -2.94
CA ASN A 117 6.49 -18.05 -1.53
C ASN A 117 5.44 -17.30 -0.70
N TRP A 118 4.62 -16.45 -1.34
CA TRP A 118 3.61 -15.62 -0.69
C TRP A 118 2.18 -16.13 -0.93
N SER A 119 2.03 -17.34 -1.47
CA SER A 119 0.74 -17.95 -1.81
C SER A 119 -0.20 -18.23 -0.62
N GLN A 120 0.32 -18.23 0.63
CA GLN A 120 -0.47 -18.43 1.85
C GLN A 120 -1.16 -17.15 2.35
N SER A 121 -0.87 -16.00 1.75
CA SER A 121 -1.45 -14.70 2.09
C SER A 121 -1.74 -13.88 0.82
N MET A 122 -2.10 -14.56 -0.28
CA MET A 122 -2.25 -13.92 -1.59
C MET A 122 -3.70 -13.48 -1.81
N GLY A 123 -4.01 -12.25 -1.39
CA GLY A 123 -5.21 -11.52 -1.79
C GLY A 123 -5.08 -10.86 -3.15
N ASN A 124 -6.23 -10.57 -3.77
CA ASN A 124 -6.29 -9.74 -4.97
C ASN A 124 -5.82 -8.31 -4.67
N ASP A 125 -6.13 -7.80 -3.48
CA ASP A 125 -5.60 -6.56 -2.94
C ASP A 125 -4.09 -6.63 -2.73
N ASP A 126 -3.54 -7.70 -2.13
CA ASP A 126 -2.10 -7.86 -1.97
C ASP A 126 -1.36 -7.74 -3.32
N GLN A 127 -1.79 -8.53 -4.31
CA GLN A 127 -1.25 -8.49 -5.67
C GLN A 127 -1.43 -7.09 -6.31
N ALA A 128 -2.60 -6.48 -6.11
CA ALA A 128 -2.92 -5.21 -6.73
C ALA A 128 -2.12 -4.03 -6.16
N PHE A 129 -1.71 -4.04 -4.88
CA PHE A 129 -0.80 -3.02 -4.35
C PHE A 129 0.53 -3.00 -5.10
N TRP A 130 1.08 -4.19 -5.41
CA TRP A 130 2.29 -4.29 -6.26
C TRP A 130 2.02 -3.84 -7.70
N GLY A 131 0.88 -4.22 -8.28
CA GLY A 131 0.46 -3.75 -9.61
C GLY A 131 0.30 -2.23 -9.70
N MET A 132 -0.32 -1.60 -8.68
CA MET A 132 -0.49 -0.16 -8.58
C MET A 132 0.85 0.56 -8.41
N THR A 133 1.79 -0.03 -7.65
CA THR A 133 3.16 0.47 -7.51
C THR A 133 3.92 0.40 -8.84
N ALA A 134 3.82 -0.70 -9.58
CA ALA A 134 4.41 -0.80 -10.92
C ALA A 134 3.78 0.20 -11.90
N LEU A 135 2.45 0.38 -11.85
CA LEU A 135 1.77 1.36 -12.69
C LEU A 135 2.19 2.80 -12.35
N LEU A 136 2.42 3.10 -11.07
CA LEU A 136 2.93 4.39 -10.61
C LEU A 136 4.34 4.67 -11.16
N ALA A 137 5.20 3.64 -11.14
CA ALA A 137 6.54 3.72 -11.72
C ALA A 137 6.48 4.06 -13.23
N ALA A 138 5.56 3.45 -13.98
CA ALA A 138 5.34 3.78 -15.39
C ALA A 138 4.83 5.21 -15.56
N GLU A 139 3.84 5.62 -14.77
CA GLU A 139 3.20 6.93 -14.82
C GLU A 139 4.14 8.09 -14.49
N TYR A 140 5.18 7.89 -13.67
CA TYR A 140 6.14 8.94 -13.34
C TYR A 140 7.46 8.84 -14.08
N ASN A 141 7.59 7.92 -15.04
CA ASN A 141 8.88 7.60 -15.68
C ASN A 141 9.97 7.31 -14.64
N PHE A 142 9.61 6.55 -13.59
CA PHE A 142 10.58 6.03 -12.64
C PHE A 142 11.66 5.24 -13.40
N PRO A 143 12.95 5.35 -13.03
CA PRO A 143 14.04 4.72 -13.78
C PRO A 143 13.74 3.27 -14.11
N ALA A 144 14.01 2.88 -15.36
CA ALA A 144 13.85 1.50 -15.79
C ALA A 144 14.78 0.57 -14.97
N PRO A 145 14.40 -0.70 -14.78
CA PRO A 145 15.29 -1.68 -14.16
C PRO A 145 16.65 -1.75 -14.84
N THR A 146 17.71 -1.97 -14.06
CA THR A 146 19.08 -2.06 -14.56
C THR A 146 19.34 -3.35 -15.34
N ASP A 147 18.65 -4.45 -14.99
CA ASP A 147 18.69 -5.69 -15.76
C ASP A 147 17.83 -5.55 -17.03
N PRO A 148 18.41 -5.63 -18.24
CA PRO A 148 17.65 -5.51 -19.49
C PRO A 148 16.66 -6.67 -19.73
N LYS A 149 16.75 -7.76 -18.96
CA LYS A 149 15.79 -8.87 -19.00
C LYS A 149 14.63 -8.69 -18.03
N ALA A 150 14.74 -7.74 -17.10
CA ALA A 150 13.68 -7.49 -16.13
C ALA A 150 12.43 -6.94 -16.84
N PRO A 151 11.23 -7.35 -16.40
CA PRO A 151 9.98 -6.82 -16.92
C PRO A 151 9.85 -5.32 -16.66
N SER A 152 9.29 -4.62 -17.64
CA SER A 152 8.98 -3.19 -17.51
C SER A 152 7.85 -2.94 -16.52
N TRP A 153 7.84 -1.74 -15.93
CA TRP A 153 6.79 -1.29 -15.01
C TRP A 153 5.37 -1.42 -15.57
N LEU A 154 5.15 -1.00 -16.82
CA LEU A 154 3.83 -1.09 -17.45
C LEU A 154 3.42 -2.56 -17.69
N SER A 155 4.35 -3.42 -18.12
CA SER A 155 4.04 -4.85 -18.34
C SER A 155 3.64 -5.56 -17.04
N LEU A 156 4.27 -5.21 -15.92
CA LEU A 156 3.91 -5.74 -14.59
C LEU A 156 2.50 -5.31 -14.17
N ALA A 157 2.15 -4.03 -14.36
CA ALA A 157 0.80 -3.54 -14.09
C ALA A 157 -0.25 -4.23 -14.97
N GLN A 158 0.05 -4.43 -16.26
CA GLN A 158 -0.81 -5.16 -17.18
C GLN A 158 -0.94 -6.64 -16.79
N ALA A 159 0.11 -7.28 -16.29
CA ALA A 159 0.05 -8.66 -15.80
C ALA A 159 -0.92 -8.80 -14.63
N VAL A 160 -0.81 -7.91 -13.63
CA VAL A 160 -1.73 -7.90 -12.49
C VAL A 160 -3.17 -7.67 -12.96
N PHE A 161 -3.40 -6.69 -13.84
CA PHE A 161 -4.74 -6.45 -14.38
C PHE A 161 -5.29 -7.69 -15.10
N ASN A 162 -4.52 -8.28 -16.01
CA ASN A 162 -4.98 -9.39 -16.84
C ASN A 162 -5.29 -10.64 -16.00
N THR A 163 -4.48 -10.93 -14.98
CA THR A 163 -4.75 -12.04 -14.06
C THR A 163 -5.99 -11.80 -13.20
N GLN A 164 -6.29 -10.56 -12.84
CA GLN A 164 -7.49 -10.21 -12.08
C GLN A 164 -8.75 -10.15 -12.94
N ALA A 165 -8.64 -9.71 -14.20
CA ALA A 165 -9.79 -9.50 -15.09
C ALA A 165 -10.60 -10.77 -15.36
N VAL A 166 -10.02 -11.96 -15.16
CA VAL A 166 -10.67 -13.27 -15.37
C VAL A 166 -11.27 -13.87 -14.09
N ARG A 167 -11.05 -13.26 -12.92
CA ARG A 167 -11.44 -13.81 -11.61
C ARG A 167 -12.83 -13.45 -11.11
N PRO A 168 -13.50 -12.35 -11.51
CA PRO A 168 -14.87 -12.09 -11.07
C PRO A 168 -15.78 -13.27 -11.40
N ASP A 169 -16.50 -13.76 -10.40
CA ASP A 169 -17.38 -14.92 -10.51
C ASP A 169 -18.85 -14.58 -10.18
N ALA A 170 -19.76 -15.48 -10.52
CA ALA A 170 -21.21 -15.23 -10.48
C ALA A 170 -21.81 -14.85 -9.10
N PRO A 171 -21.37 -15.40 -7.94
CA PRO A 171 -21.91 -15.01 -6.64
C PRO A 171 -21.90 -13.51 -6.42
N CYS A 172 -22.98 -12.96 -5.83
CA CYS A 172 -23.16 -11.53 -5.65
C CYS A 172 -23.16 -10.70 -6.95
N GLY A 173 -23.48 -11.31 -8.09
CA GLY A 173 -23.60 -10.62 -9.37
C GLY A 173 -22.28 -10.21 -10.02
N GLY A 174 -21.16 -10.84 -9.65
CA GLY A 174 -19.82 -10.47 -10.12
C GLY A 174 -18.89 -10.07 -8.98
N GLY A 175 -17.84 -9.31 -9.29
CA GLY A 175 -16.86 -8.81 -8.33
C GLY A 175 -15.82 -9.84 -7.91
N LEU A 176 -14.63 -9.35 -7.58
CA LEU A 176 -13.52 -10.12 -7.04
C LEU A 176 -13.81 -10.55 -5.60
N ARG A 177 -13.36 -11.76 -5.27
CA ARG A 177 -13.15 -12.21 -3.90
C ARG A 177 -11.93 -11.52 -3.32
N TRP A 178 -11.84 -11.47 -1.99
CA TRP A 178 -10.66 -10.98 -1.31
C TRP A 178 -9.44 -11.83 -1.69
N GLN A 179 -9.50 -13.14 -1.40
CA GLN A 179 -8.39 -14.04 -1.65
C GLN A 179 -8.32 -14.51 -3.10
N VAL A 180 -7.11 -14.76 -3.60
CA VAL A 180 -6.91 -15.34 -4.95
C VAL A 180 -7.20 -16.83 -4.94
N PHE A 181 -6.71 -17.55 -3.95
CA PHE A 181 -6.79 -19.01 -3.92
C PHE A 181 -7.97 -19.54 -3.08
N PRO A 182 -8.73 -20.54 -3.56
CA PRO A 182 -9.91 -21.06 -2.85
C PRO A 182 -9.66 -21.64 -1.44
N TYR A 183 -8.42 -22.03 -1.14
CA TYR A 183 -8.04 -22.62 0.15
C TYR A 183 -7.71 -21.56 1.22
N LEU A 184 -7.67 -20.28 0.86
CA LEU A 184 -7.33 -19.21 1.79
C LEU A 184 -8.57 -18.76 2.58
N THR A 185 -8.37 -18.51 3.87
CA THR A 185 -9.38 -17.89 4.73
C THR A 185 -9.76 -16.52 4.17
N GLY A 186 -11.07 -16.28 3.99
CA GLY A 186 -11.58 -15.06 3.38
C GLY A 186 -11.80 -15.15 1.87
N TYR A 187 -11.58 -16.30 1.23
CA TYR A 187 -11.99 -16.50 -0.17
C TYR A 187 -13.50 -16.34 -0.39
N ASP A 188 -14.30 -16.57 0.65
CA ASP A 188 -15.74 -16.36 0.67
C ASP A 188 -16.16 -14.90 0.92
N TYR A 189 -15.22 -14.01 1.22
CA TYR A 189 -15.45 -12.59 1.42
C TYR A 189 -15.20 -11.82 0.12
N LYS A 190 -16.16 -10.99 -0.32
CA LYS A 190 -15.98 -10.01 -1.39
C LYS A 190 -15.89 -8.63 -0.76
N ASN A 191 -14.76 -7.96 -0.98
CA ASN A 191 -14.46 -6.70 -0.29
C ASN A 191 -14.22 -5.54 -1.27
N SER A 192 -14.35 -4.34 -0.73
CA SER A 192 -14.20 -3.09 -1.49
C SER A 192 -12.76 -2.83 -1.90
N ILE A 193 -11.77 -3.35 -1.17
CA ILE A 193 -10.36 -3.09 -1.49
C ILE A 193 -9.87 -3.90 -2.69
N ALA A 194 -10.17 -5.21 -2.79
CA ALA A 194 -9.76 -6.02 -3.94
C ALA A 194 -10.36 -5.46 -5.23
N ASN A 195 -11.66 -5.13 -5.19
CA ASN A 195 -12.38 -4.56 -6.32
C ASN A 195 -11.94 -3.12 -6.61
N GLY A 196 -11.69 -2.32 -5.57
CA GLY A 196 -11.23 -0.93 -5.69
C GLY A 196 -9.84 -0.83 -6.33
N CYS A 197 -8.91 -1.70 -5.94
CA CYS A 197 -7.59 -1.76 -6.56
C CYS A 197 -7.67 -2.21 -8.03
N PHE A 198 -8.49 -3.23 -8.35
CA PHE A 198 -8.72 -3.65 -9.73
C PHE A 198 -9.33 -2.52 -10.59
N PHE A 199 -10.35 -1.84 -10.06
CA PHE A 199 -10.95 -0.65 -10.66
C PHE A 199 -9.92 0.46 -10.89
N ASN A 200 -9.08 0.74 -9.90
CA ASN A 200 -8.04 1.77 -9.98
C ASN A 200 -6.99 1.46 -11.05
N ILE A 201 -6.50 0.22 -11.11
CA ILE A 201 -5.55 -0.23 -12.13
C ILE A 201 -6.21 -0.14 -13.52
N GLY A 202 -7.45 -0.60 -13.69
CA GLY A 202 -8.19 -0.49 -14.95
C GLY A 202 -8.35 0.95 -15.43
N ALA A 203 -8.80 1.85 -14.56
CA ALA A 203 -8.95 3.27 -14.89
C ALA A 203 -7.63 3.93 -15.30
N ARG A 204 -6.54 3.63 -14.59
CA ARG A 204 -5.21 4.17 -14.87
C ARG A 204 -4.59 3.57 -16.13
N LEU A 205 -4.76 2.28 -16.38
CA LEU A 205 -4.32 1.64 -17.63
C LEU A 205 -5.10 2.17 -18.83
N ALA A 206 -6.41 2.40 -18.70
CA ALA A 206 -7.22 3.04 -19.74
C ALA A 206 -6.63 4.41 -20.11
N ARG A 207 -6.38 5.25 -19.09
CA ARG A 207 -5.76 6.57 -19.26
C ARG A 207 -4.35 6.49 -19.86
N TYR A 208 -3.50 5.58 -19.37
CA TYR A 208 -2.12 5.48 -19.82
C TYR A 208 -2.01 4.98 -21.26
N THR A 209 -2.84 4.00 -21.63
CA THR A 209 -2.72 3.27 -22.91
C THR A 209 -3.71 3.69 -23.99
N ALA A 210 -4.74 4.46 -23.64
CA ALA A 210 -5.89 4.76 -24.48
C ALA A 210 -6.63 3.51 -24.99
N ASN A 211 -6.72 2.47 -24.16
CA ASN A 211 -7.40 1.22 -24.48
C ASN A 211 -8.72 1.09 -23.68
N ASP A 212 -9.83 1.09 -24.42
CA ASP A 212 -11.18 1.05 -23.87
C ASP A 212 -11.51 -0.23 -23.09
N THR A 213 -10.83 -1.36 -23.34
CA THR A 213 -11.09 -2.59 -22.59
C THR A 213 -10.87 -2.39 -21.09
N TYR A 214 -9.81 -1.66 -20.72
CA TYR A 214 -9.55 -1.34 -19.31
C TYR A 214 -10.65 -0.46 -18.70
N ALA A 215 -11.14 0.52 -19.48
CA ALA A 215 -12.24 1.40 -19.07
C ALA A 215 -13.56 0.64 -18.90
N GLN A 216 -13.84 -0.35 -19.75
CA GLN A 216 -15.05 -1.19 -19.65
C GLN A 216 -15.06 -2.04 -18.38
N HIS A 217 -13.91 -2.60 -18.00
CA HIS A 217 -13.77 -3.27 -16.70
C HIS A 217 -13.95 -2.28 -15.54
N ALA A 218 -13.44 -1.05 -15.64
CA ALA A 218 -13.63 -0.04 -14.62
C ALA A 218 -15.12 0.35 -14.45
N GLU A 219 -15.87 0.54 -15.54
CA GLU A 219 -17.32 0.77 -15.49
C GLU A 219 -18.07 -0.41 -14.88
N THR A 220 -17.76 -1.64 -15.29
CA THR A 220 -18.41 -2.85 -14.76
C THR A 220 -18.16 -3.03 -13.26
N THR A 221 -16.95 -2.71 -12.81
CA THR A 221 -16.56 -2.81 -11.39
C THR A 221 -17.26 -1.72 -10.55
N TRP A 222 -17.43 -0.51 -11.12
CA TRP A 222 -18.23 0.55 -10.51
C TRP A 222 -19.71 0.16 -10.37
N ASP A 223 -20.30 -0.37 -11.44
CA ASP A 223 -21.69 -0.80 -11.42
C ASP A 223 -21.88 -1.94 -10.41
N TRP A 224 -20.92 -2.85 -10.30
CA TRP A 224 -20.97 -3.93 -9.30
C TRP A 224 -20.96 -3.39 -7.86
N ILE A 225 -20.01 -2.52 -7.48
CA ILE A 225 -19.86 -2.07 -6.08
C ILE A 225 -21.10 -1.31 -5.58
N THR A 226 -21.74 -0.57 -6.48
CA THR A 226 -22.98 0.17 -6.17
C THR A 226 -24.19 -0.77 -6.10
N ASN A 227 -24.32 -1.72 -7.04
CA ASN A 227 -25.44 -2.66 -7.07
C ASN A 227 -25.43 -3.65 -5.90
N VAL A 228 -24.25 -4.09 -5.45
CA VAL A 228 -24.12 -4.98 -4.28
C VAL A 228 -24.32 -4.24 -2.96
N GLY A 229 -24.33 -2.91 -2.97
CA GLY A 229 -24.56 -2.06 -1.80
C GLY A 229 -23.33 -1.81 -0.92
N LEU A 230 -22.13 -2.20 -1.37
CA LEU A 230 -20.88 -1.86 -0.68
C LEU A 230 -20.50 -0.38 -0.86
N MET A 231 -21.03 0.27 -1.91
CA MET A 231 -21.07 1.72 -2.05
C MET A 231 -22.54 2.18 -2.07
N ASP A 232 -22.93 3.04 -1.13
CA ASP A 232 -24.29 3.59 -1.08
C ASP A 232 -24.45 4.89 -1.89
N ALA A 233 -25.67 5.43 -1.90
CA ALA A 233 -26.01 6.65 -2.65
C ALA A 233 -25.32 7.93 -2.12
N ASP A 234 -24.85 7.91 -0.87
CA ASP A 234 -24.10 9.00 -0.25
C ASP A 234 -22.58 8.80 -0.42
N TYR A 235 -22.17 7.83 -1.24
CA TYR A 235 -20.79 7.44 -1.50
C TYR A 235 -20.04 6.90 -0.27
N ASN A 236 -20.76 6.39 0.74
CA ASN A 236 -20.12 5.59 1.79
C ASN A 236 -19.59 4.29 1.18
N ILE A 237 -18.30 4.01 1.38
CA ILE A 237 -17.71 2.72 0.99
C ILE A 237 -17.51 1.87 2.24
N TYR A 238 -18.19 0.72 2.27
CA TYR A 238 -18.14 -0.28 3.32
C TYR A 238 -17.10 -1.36 3.01
N ASP A 239 -16.73 -2.17 3.98
CA ASP A 239 -15.57 -3.05 3.87
C ASP A 239 -15.80 -4.24 2.92
N GLY A 240 -16.92 -4.94 3.08
CA GLY A 240 -17.19 -6.14 2.29
C GLY A 240 -18.39 -6.93 2.81
N ALA A 241 -18.63 -8.09 2.20
CA ALA A 241 -19.72 -9.00 2.56
C ALA A 241 -19.39 -10.44 2.10
N HIS A 242 -20.12 -11.42 2.60
CA HIS A 242 -19.85 -12.83 2.32
C HIS A 242 -20.78 -13.41 1.24
N ILE A 243 -20.23 -14.28 0.40
CA ILE A 243 -20.98 -14.90 -0.70
C ILE A 243 -22.12 -15.81 -0.23
N GLN A 244 -22.02 -16.41 0.96
CA GLN A 244 -23.05 -17.27 1.54
C GLN A 244 -24.34 -16.51 1.87
N HIS A 245 -24.22 -15.20 2.08
CA HIS A 245 -25.33 -14.30 2.35
C HIS A 245 -25.70 -13.46 1.11
N ASN A 246 -25.26 -13.88 -0.08
CA ASN A 246 -25.42 -13.13 -1.32
C ASN A 246 -24.91 -11.67 -1.19
N CYS A 247 -23.85 -11.48 -0.42
CA CYS A 247 -23.24 -10.19 -0.09
C CYS A 247 -24.19 -9.18 0.58
N THR A 248 -25.25 -9.65 1.25
CA THR A 248 -26.21 -8.77 1.96
C THR A 248 -25.81 -8.48 3.41
N ASP A 249 -24.86 -9.23 3.97
CA ASP A 249 -24.29 -9.08 5.31
C ASP A 249 -23.17 -8.03 5.35
N ILE A 250 -23.46 -6.84 4.82
CA ILE A 250 -22.47 -5.77 4.64
C ILE A 250 -21.79 -5.39 5.97
N ASN A 251 -20.48 -5.60 6.01
CA ASN A 251 -19.60 -5.06 7.04
C ASN A 251 -19.42 -3.56 6.81
N ARG A 252 -20.11 -2.74 7.62
CA ARG A 252 -20.14 -1.28 7.47
C ARG A 252 -18.93 -0.55 8.04
N VAL A 253 -17.86 -1.25 8.40
CA VAL A 253 -16.60 -0.56 8.76
C VAL A 253 -16.09 0.22 7.55
N GLN A 254 -15.63 1.45 7.79
CA GLN A 254 -15.13 2.32 6.75
C GLN A 254 -13.64 2.61 7.00
N PHE A 255 -12.82 2.26 6.02
CA PHE A 255 -11.38 2.47 6.03
C PHE A 255 -11.01 3.53 4.99
N SER A 256 -10.07 4.43 5.31
CA SER A 256 -9.81 5.60 4.45
C SER A 256 -9.30 5.22 3.06
N TYR A 257 -8.48 4.16 2.99
CA TYR A 257 -7.90 3.69 1.74
C TYR A 257 -8.94 3.17 0.73
N ASN A 258 -10.09 2.65 1.19
CA ASN A 258 -11.20 2.26 0.33
C ASN A 258 -11.75 3.52 -0.35
N SER A 259 -12.07 4.56 0.41
CA SER A 259 -12.58 5.80 -0.18
C SER A 259 -11.57 6.43 -1.15
N ALA A 260 -10.29 6.42 -0.78
CA ALA A 260 -9.23 7.00 -1.60
C ALA A 260 -8.92 6.23 -2.90
N VAL A 261 -8.92 4.88 -2.89
CA VAL A 261 -8.60 4.08 -4.09
C VAL A 261 -9.68 4.23 -5.16
N TRP A 262 -10.95 4.22 -4.73
CA TRP A 262 -12.12 4.44 -5.59
C TRP A 262 -12.18 5.88 -6.10
N LEU A 263 -11.87 6.87 -5.26
CA LEU A 263 -11.77 8.26 -5.69
C LEU A 263 -10.69 8.46 -6.77
N LEU A 264 -9.50 7.88 -6.57
CA LEU A 264 -8.42 7.99 -7.56
C LEU A 264 -8.77 7.30 -8.88
N GLY A 265 -9.44 6.14 -8.84
CA GLY A 265 -9.91 5.46 -10.05
C GLY A 265 -10.96 6.29 -10.79
N ALA A 266 -11.95 6.86 -10.07
CA ALA A 266 -12.96 7.73 -10.65
C ALA A 266 -12.36 9.00 -11.27
N ALA A 267 -11.34 9.58 -10.63
CA ALA A 267 -10.65 10.75 -11.16
C ALA A 267 -9.85 10.44 -12.43
N ASN A 268 -9.26 9.25 -12.54
CA ASN A 268 -8.61 8.78 -13.77
C ASN A 268 -9.63 8.53 -14.89
N MET A 269 -10.80 7.95 -14.57
CA MET A 269 -11.88 7.80 -15.55
C MET A 269 -12.44 9.15 -16.01
N TYR A 270 -12.62 10.12 -15.11
CA TYR A 270 -12.97 11.50 -15.44
C TYR A 270 -11.97 12.10 -16.43
N ASN A 271 -10.67 11.93 -16.17
CA ASN A 271 -9.63 12.44 -17.06
C ASN A 271 -9.61 11.73 -18.42
N TYR A 272 -9.71 10.39 -18.41
CA TYR A 272 -9.74 9.55 -19.60
C TYR A 272 -10.91 9.90 -20.54
N THR A 273 -12.07 10.16 -19.96
CA THR A 273 -13.31 10.50 -20.69
C THR A 273 -13.43 11.98 -21.02
N ASN A 274 -12.34 12.74 -20.94
CA ASN A 274 -12.29 14.18 -21.24
C ASN A 274 -13.27 15.02 -20.42
N GLY A 275 -13.46 14.66 -19.15
CA GLY A 275 -14.26 15.42 -18.20
C GLY A 275 -15.75 15.10 -18.23
N ASP A 276 -16.13 13.86 -18.57
CA ASP A 276 -17.51 13.40 -18.61
C ASP A 276 -18.27 13.68 -17.29
N ALA A 277 -19.53 14.09 -17.41
CA ALA A 277 -20.35 14.55 -16.30
C ALA A 277 -20.68 13.44 -15.30
N LYS A 278 -20.83 12.19 -15.75
CA LYS A 278 -21.07 11.03 -14.87
C LYS A 278 -19.85 10.82 -13.98
N TRP A 279 -18.65 10.76 -14.57
CA TRP A 279 -17.42 10.60 -13.78
C TRP A 279 -17.12 11.81 -12.91
N LYS A 280 -17.43 13.02 -13.35
CA LYS A 280 -17.32 14.21 -12.49
C LYS A 280 -18.19 14.09 -11.24
N THR A 281 -19.46 13.72 -11.40
CA THR A 281 -20.41 13.54 -10.28
C THR A 281 -19.88 12.50 -9.28
N ARG A 282 -19.34 11.38 -9.80
CA ARG A 282 -18.70 10.33 -8.99
C ARG A 282 -17.49 10.85 -8.21
N VAL A 283 -16.62 11.65 -8.83
CA VAL A 283 -15.47 12.28 -8.16
C VAL A 283 -15.93 13.25 -7.08
N ASP A 284 -16.87 14.14 -7.37
CA ASP A 284 -17.37 15.14 -6.40
C ASP A 284 -18.00 14.45 -5.18
N GLY A 285 -18.82 13.41 -5.40
CA GLY A 285 -19.45 12.64 -4.34
C GLY A 285 -18.46 11.91 -3.44
N LEU A 286 -17.54 11.14 -4.05
CA LEU A 286 -16.49 10.43 -3.31
C LEU A 286 -15.56 11.40 -2.55
N LEU A 287 -15.20 12.52 -3.15
CA LEU A 287 -14.33 13.52 -2.54
C LEU A 287 -14.99 14.14 -1.29
N ASN A 288 -16.25 14.57 -1.42
CA ASN A 288 -17.01 15.14 -0.32
C ASN A 288 -17.16 14.13 0.82
N GLN A 289 -17.51 12.89 0.52
CA GLN A 289 -17.70 11.87 1.55
C GLN A 289 -16.37 11.45 2.20
N THR A 290 -15.29 11.39 1.42
CA THR A 290 -13.93 11.16 1.95
C THR A 290 -13.56 12.24 2.97
N PHE A 291 -13.81 13.51 2.67
CA PHE A 291 -13.54 14.61 3.60
C PHE A 291 -14.44 14.58 4.84
N ASN A 292 -15.72 14.26 4.66
CA ASN A 292 -16.68 14.18 5.77
C ASN A 292 -16.29 13.12 6.81
N ILE A 293 -15.81 11.96 6.36
CA ILE A 293 -15.50 10.83 7.25
C ILE A 293 -14.07 10.88 7.77
N PHE A 294 -13.10 11.10 6.88
CA PHE A 294 -11.68 10.84 7.17
C PHE A 294 -10.87 12.12 7.41
N PHE A 295 -11.50 13.30 7.43
CA PHE A 295 -10.84 14.57 7.74
C PHE A 295 -11.59 15.40 8.79
N PRO A 296 -11.91 14.83 9.98
CA PRO A 296 -12.40 15.64 11.10
C PRO A 296 -11.39 16.76 11.39
N ASP A 297 -11.87 17.99 11.50
CA ASP A 297 -11.05 19.19 11.69
C ASP A 297 -9.95 19.40 10.61
N ASN A 298 -10.17 18.88 9.39
CA ASN A 298 -9.20 18.86 8.28
C ASN A 298 -7.93 18.02 8.54
N ILE A 299 -7.96 17.09 9.51
CA ILE A 299 -6.84 16.20 9.82
C ILE A 299 -7.21 14.77 9.45
N ALA A 300 -6.38 14.12 8.63
CA ALA A 300 -6.58 12.73 8.23
C ALA A 300 -6.69 11.79 9.45
N TYR A 301 -7.73 10.95 9.46
CA TYR A 301 -8.13 10.15 10.62
C TYR A 301 -8.67 8.77 10.22
N GLU A 302 -8.24 7.70 10.89
CA GLU A 302 -8.82 6.36 10.70
C GLU A 302 -9.97 6.09 11.66
N VAL A 303 -11.20 6.41 11.24
CA VAL A 303 -12.42 6.26 12.06
C VAL A 303 -12.63 4.84 12.61
N ALA A 304 -12.14 3.82 11.91
CA ALA A 304 -12.32 2.43 12.28
C ALA A 304 -11.50 2.01 13.51
N CYS A 305 -10.34 2.62 13.75
CA CYS A 305 -9.37 2.10 14.72
C CYS A 305 -8.68 3.17 15.58
N GLU A 306 -8.50 4.39 15.07
CA GLU A 306 -7.81 5.49 15.76
C GLU A 306 -8.51 5.92 17.06
N PRO A 307 -9.86 5.93 17.20
CA PRO A 307 -10.52 6.35 18.44
C PRO A 307 -10.12 5.55 19.69
N LYS A 308 -9.75 4.28 19.50
CA LYS A 308 -9.35 3.35 20.55
C LYS A 308 -7.89 2.93 20.44
N LEU A 309 -7.14 3.52 19.50
CA LEU A 309 -5.79 3.12 19.14
C LEU A 309 -5.64 1.60 18.93
N SER A 310 -6.64 0.98 18.29
CA SER A 310 -6.73 -0.47 18.09
C SER A 310 -6.39 -0.87 16.65
N CYS A 311 -5.60 -0.03 15.96
CA CYS A 311 -5.21 -0.26 14.57
C CYS A 311 -4.30 -1.47 14.45
N THR A 312 -4.50 -2.27 13.40
CA THR A 312 -3.58 -3.35 13.02
C THR A 312 -2.38 -2.79 12.26
N THR A 313 -1.35 -3.61 12.04
CA THR A 313 -0.19 -3.28 11.20
C THR A 313 -0.61 -2.64 9.88
N ASP A 314 -1.56 -3.28 9.19
CA ASP A 314 -2.12 -2.79 7.92
C ASP A 314 -2.74 -1.40 8.06
N MET A 315 -3.60 -1.20 9.07
CA MET A 315 -4.36 0.04 9.25
C MET A 315 -3.47 1.26 9.53
N PHE A 316 -2.28 1.06 10.12
CA PHE A 316 -1.33 2.16 10.34
C PHE A 316 -0.86 2.82 9.04
N SER A 317 -0.92 2.09 7.91
CA SER A 317 -0.48 2.59 6.61
C SER A 317 -1.55 3.35 5.83
N PHE A 318 -2.84 3.21 6.16
CA PHE A 318 -3.95 3.65 5.29
C PHE A 318 -3.95 5.16 5.01
N LYS A 319 -3.57 5.98 6.00
CA LYS A 319 -3.43 7.44 5.82
C LYS A 319 -2.31 7.85 4.85
N SER A 320 -1.30 7.00 4.64
CA SER A 320 -0.32 7.20 3.56
C SER A 320 -1.03 7.25 2.21
N TYR A 321 -1.88 6.26 1.96
CA TYR A 321 -2.56 6.10 0.68
C TYR A 321 -3.62 7.18 0.50
N LEU A 322 -4.38 7.49 1.55
CA LEU A 322 -5.34 8.59 1.56
C LEU A 322 -4.69 9.91 1.07
N THR A 323 -3.58 10.31 1.70
CA THR A 323 -2.93 11.59 1.40
C THR A 323 -2.26 11.60 0.03
N ARG A 324 -1.56 10.53 -0.35
CA ARG A 324 -0.91 10.41 -1.68
C ARG A 324 -1.91 10.36 -2.82
N TRP A 325 -2.96 9.56 -2.69
CA TRP A 325 -3.95 9.40 -3.76
C TRP A 325 -4.80 10.65 -3.92
N LEU A 326 -5.13 11.38 -2.84
CA LEU A 326 -5.75 12.71 -2.94
C LEU A 326 -4.84 13.70 -3.69
N ALA A 327 -3.54 13.70 -3.41
CA ALA A 327 -2.60 14.53 -4.15
C ALA A 327 -2.57 14.17 -5.64
N SER A 328 -2.58 12.88 -5.98
CA SER A 328 -2.68 12.41 -7.38
C SER A 328 -4.01 12.79 -8.05
N VAL A 329 -5.13 12.78 -7.32
CA VAL A 329 -6.44 13.25 -7.82
C VAL A 329 -6.34 14.69 -8.31
N THR A 330 -5.61 15.57 -7.61
CA THR A 330 -5.42 16.97 -8.06
C THR A 330 -4.69 17.07 -9.41
N LYS A 331 -3.93 16.05 -9.81
CA LYS A 331 -3.19 16.05 -11.08
C LYS A 331 -4.02 15.59 -12.27
N VAL A 332 -5.06 14.78 -12.04
CA VAL A 332 -5.95 14.25 -13.10
C VAL A 332 -7.34 14.89 -13.09
N ALA A 333 -7.73 15.51 -11.99
CA ALA A 333 -8.92 16.33 -11.83
C ALA A 333 -8.56 17.69 -11.17
N PRO A 334 -7.89 18.62 -11.90
CA PRO A 334 -7.30 19.83 -11.31
C PRO A 334 -8.27 20.75 -10.57
N TYR A 335 -9.55 20.72 -10.90
CA TYR A 335 -10.57 21.51 -10.20
C TYR A 335 -10.73 21.13 -8.72
N THR A 336 -10.23 19.96 -8.29
CA THR A 336 -10.30 19.49 -6.90
C THR A 336 -9.16 20.03 -6.03
N HIS A 337 -8.15 20.67 -6.63
CA HIS A 337 -6.90 21.06 -5.98
C HIS A 337 -7.10 21.83 -4.67
N ASP A 338 -7.88 22.91 -4.71
CA ASP A 338 -8.03 23.82 -3.56
C ASP A 338 -8.70 23.14 -2.37
N GLU A 339 -9.71 22.29 -2.62
CA GLU A 339 -10.36 21.54 -1.54
C GLU A 339 -9.44 20.46 -0.97
N VAL A 340 -8.66 19.77 -1.81
CA VAL A 340 -7.69 18.77 -1.35
C VAL A 340 -6.60 19.41 -0.49
N ILE A 341 -5.97 20.49 -0.94
CA ILE A 341 -4.87 21.14 -0.23
C ILE A 341 -5.31 21.71 1.13
N LYS A 342 -6.57 22.17 1.26
CA LYS A 342 -7.15 22.58 2.55
C LYS A 342 -7.13 21.49 3.61
N ARG A 343 -7.08 20.21 3.23
CA ARG A 343 -7.00 19.05 4.13
C ARG A 343 -5.58 18.51 4.27
N LEU A 344 -4.80 18.51 3.17
CA LEU A 344 -3.43 17.97 3.20
C LEU A 344 -2.47 18.84 4.05
N LYS A 345 -2.60 20.17 4.02
CA LYS A 345 -1.71 21.07 4.79
C LYS A 345 -1.87 20.87 6.32
N PRO A 346 -3.08 20.97 6.91
CA PRO A 346 -3.24 20.75 8.35
C PRO A 346 -2.89 19.32 8.78
N SER A 347 -3.20 18.32 7.94
CA SER A 347 -2.82 16.92 8.19
C SER A 347 -1.31 16.75 8.31
N ALA A 348 -0.53 17.38 7.42
CA ALA A 348 0.93 17.32 7.46
C ALA A 348 1.52 17.98 8.70
N GLN A 349 0.99 19.16 9.08
CA GLN A 349 1.40 19.86 10.29
C GLN A 349 1.09 19.04 11.55
N ALA A 350 -0.10 18.44 11.62
CA ALA A 350 -0.50 17.56 12.72
C ALA A 350 0.36 16.28 12.79
N ALA A 351 0.64 15.66 11.64
CA ALA A 351 1.52 14.50 11.54
C ALA A 351 2.94 14.82 12.03
N ALA A 352 3.55 15.91 11.56
CA ALA A 352 4.88 16.33 11.97
C ALA A 352 4.96 16.66 13.47
N LYS A 353 3.95 17.36 14.01
CA LYS A 353 3.91 17.78 15.41
C LYS A 353 3.98 16.63 16.41
N GLN A 354 3.41 15.47 16.08
CA GLN A 354 3.43 14.30 16.97
C GLN A 354 4.67 13.41 16.80
N CYS A 355 5.49 13.65 15.77
CA CYS A 355 6.76 12.93 15.54
C CYS A 355 7.84 13.41 16.53
N VAL A 356 7.66 13.07 17.80
CA VAL A 356 8.53 13.45 18.93
C VAL A 356 8.84 12.24 19.83
N GLY A 357 8.49 11.04 19.40
CA GLY A 357 8.60 9.81 20.18
C GLY A 357 9.90 9.04 19.98
N GLY A 358 10.03 7.93 20.71
CA GLY A 358 11.12 6.97 20.59
C GLY A 358 12.50 7.49 21.04
N ASP A 359 13.49 6.61 21.00
CA ASP A 359 14.86 6.93 21.45
C ASP A 359 15.55 7.97 20.55
N ASN A 360 15.09 8.08 19.30
CA ASN A 360 15.55 9.09 18.34
C ASN A 360 14.81 10.43 18.48
N GLY A 361 13.84 10.54 19.40
CA GLY A 361 12.97 11.69 19.68
C GLY A 361 12.27 12.33 18.47
N ARG A 362 12.08 11.53 17.42
CA ARG A 362 11.37 11.94 16.19
C ARG A 362 10.49 10.82 15.61
N THR A 363 10.31 9.72 16.34
CA THR A 363 9.43 8.61 15.94
C THR A 363 8.00 9.13 15.83
N CYS A 364 7.34 8.79 14.72
CA CYS A 364 5.95 9.14 14.45
C CYS A 364 5.01 8.02 14.89
N GLY A 365 3.94 8.39 15.58
CA GLY A 365 2.74 7.59 15.76
C GLY A 365 1.70 7.86 14.67
N LEU A 366 0.46 7.39 14.88
CA LEU A 366 -0.65 7.54 13.94
C LEU A 366 -1.63 8.66 14.36
N SER A 367 -1.76 8.95 15.65
CA SER A 367 -2.84 9.78 16.20
C SER A 367 -2.61 11.29 16.03
N TRP A 368 -2.58 11.76 14.78
CA TRP A 368 -2.19 13.13 14.41
C TRP A 368 -3.07 14.20 15.06
N SER A 369 -4.38 13.95 15.17
CA SER A 369 -5.34 14.86 15.79
C SER A 369 -5.10 15.08 17.29
N SER A 370 -4.47 14.14 17.98
CA SER A 370 -4.13 14.28 19.40
C SER A 370 -3.02 15.32 19.65
N GLY A 371 -2.22 15.62 18.62
CA GLY A 371 -1.04 16.48 18.70
C GLY A 371 0.08 15.95 19.61
N LYS A 372 0.04 14.67 20.00
CA LYS A 372 1.01 14.00 20.87
C LYS A 372 1.42 12.66 20.27
N TYR A 373 2.65 12.24 20.55
CA TYR A 373 3.08 10.88 20.23
C TYR A 373 2.21 9.87 20.99
N ASP A 374 1.64 8.90 20.27
CA ASP A 374 0.65 7.96 20.80
C ASP A 374 1.26 6.64 21.30
N GLY A 375 2.59 6.50 21.24
CA GLY A 375 3.30 5.29 21.66
C GLY A 375 3.44 4.23 20.57
N THR A 376 2.76 4.37 19.44
CA THR A 376 2.87 3.44 18.31
C THR A 376 4.05 3.80 17.40
N LYS A 377 4.58 2.81 16.69
CA LYS A 377 5.71 2.98 15.75
C LYS A 377 5.70 1.87 14.70
N GLY A 378 6.34 2.12 13.57
CA GLY A 378 6.46 1.15 12.51
C GLY A 378 6.55 1.80 11.12
N VAL A 379 6.62 0.94 10.11
CA VAL A 379 6.61 1.36 8.70
C VAL A 379 5.33 2.12 8.38
N GLY A 380 4.14 1.58 8.70
CA GLY A 380 2.86 2.22 8.44
C GLY A 380 2.77 3.67 8.95
N GLN A 381 3.09 3.91 10.23
CA GLN A 381 3.05 5.24 10.84
C GLN A 381 4.05 6.21 10.20
N THR A 382 5.29 5.75 9.99
CA THR A 382 6.36 6.57 9.41
C THR A 382 6.07 6.89 7.94
N MET A 383 5.58 5.90 7.18
CA MET A 383 5.14 6.03 5.80
C MET A 383 3.98 7.00 5.67
N ALA A 384 2.99 6.93 6.57
CA ALA A 384 1.86 7.84 6.59
C ALA A 384 2.28 9.29 6.88
N ALA A 385 3.14 9.51 7.88
CA ALA A 385 3.66 10.85 8.19
C ALA A 385 4.51 11.40 7.03
N MET A 386 5.41 10.60 6.46
CA MET A 386 6.23 10.97 5.30
C MET A 386 5.36 11.42 4.12
N SER A 387 4.33 10.61 3.82
CA SER A 387 3.38 10.85 2.75
C SER A 387 2.61 12.15 2.94
N ALA A 388 2.06 12.38 4.13
CA ALA A 388 1.36 13.62 4.44
C ALA A 388 2.26 14.85 4.26
N VAL A 389 3.56 14.74 4.53
CA VAL A 389 4.52 15.84 4.38
C VAL A 389 4.81 16.12 2.90
N PHE A 390 5.36 15.17 2.14
CA PHE A 390 5.90 15.48 0.81
C PHE A 390 4.82 15.85 -0.22
N VAL A 391 3.58 15.39 -0.05
CA VAL A 391 2.50 15.68 -1.01
C VAL A 391 2.18 17.17 -1.11
N ASN A 392 2.48 17.95 -0.08
CA ASN A 392 2.28 19.40 -0.08
C ASN A 392 3.23 20.16 -1.03
N LEU A 393 4.27 19.50 -1.56
CA LEU A 393 5.08 20.05 -2.65
C LEU A 393 4.25 20.26 -3.93
N ALA A 394 3.10 19.58 -4.10
CA ALA A 394 2.22 19.79 -5.24
C ALA A 394 1.63 21.21 -5.31
N ASP A 395 1.53 21.91 -4.19
CA ASP A 395 1.04 23.30 -4.09
C ASP A 395 2.16 24.33 -4.30
N LEU A 396 3.42 23.93 -4.06
CA LEU A 396 4.58 24.84 -4.10
C LEU A 396 5.43 24.68 -5.36
N LEU A 397 5.36 23.53 -6.03
CA LEU A 397 6.18 23.18 -7.18
C LEU A 397 5.31 22.71 -8.35
N PRO A 398 5.77 22.90 -9.60
CA PRO A 398 5.11 22.36 -10.79
C PRO A 398 5.35 20.84 -10.92
N ILE A 399 4.83 20.06 -9.99
CA ILE A 399 4.90 18.59 -10.02
C ILE A 399 4.12 18.09 -11.23
N LYS A 400 4.82 17.35 -12.10
CA LYS A 400 4.27 16.84 -13.36
C LYS A 400 3.10 15.88 -13.10
N PRO A 401 2.04 15.92 -13.92
CA PRO A 401 0.96 14.95 -13.83
C PRO A 401 1.45 13.55 -14.30
N PRO A 402 0.74 12.47 -13.90
CA PRO A 402 0.99 11.13 -14.42
C PRO A 402 1.04 11.10 -15.95
N PHE A 403 2.11 10.55 -16.51
CA PHE A 403 2.30 10.36 -17.94
C PHE A 403 1.34 9.31 -18.51
N THR A 404 1.23 9.34 -19.84
CA THR A 404 0.54 8.37 -20.69
C THR A 404 1.51 8.00 -21.83
N ASN A 405 1.16 7.02 -22.65
CA ASN A 405 1.90 6.72 -23.88
C ASN A 405 2.04 7.94 -24.82
N ALA A 406 1.04 8.83 -24.83
CA ALA A 406 0.99 10.01 -25.68
C ALA A 406 1.69 11.24 -25.07
N THR A 407 1.92 11.26 -23.76
CA THR A 407 2.49 12.42 -23.05
C THR A 407 3.93 12.23 -22.61
N GLY A 408 4.60 11.16 -23.07
CA GLY A 408 6.02 10.91 -22.80
C GLY A 408 6.31 9.79 -21.81
N GLY A 409 5.34 8.92 -21.52
CA GLY A 409 5.55 7.69 -20.76
C GLY A 409 6.49 6.74 -21.51
N THR A 410 7.56 6.28 -20.86
CA THR A 410 8.63 5.50 -21.50
C THR A 410 8.57 4.00 -21.21
N SER A 411 7.77 3.58 -20.23
CA SER A 411 7.66 2.18 -19.86
C SER A 411 6.94 1.38 -20.96
N ILE A 412 7.59 0.32 -21.44
CA ILE A 412 7.10 -0.52 -22.55
C ILE A 412 5.99 -1.45 -22.04
N GLY A 413 4.88 -1.58 -22.74
CA GLY A 413 3.80 -2.50 -22.36
C GLY A 413 3.96 -3.91 -22.93
N ASN A 414 3.22 -4.86 -22.36
CA ASN A 414 2.95 -6.17 -22.95
C ASN A 414 1.46 -6.50 -22.72
N PRO A 415 0.59 -6.36 -23.74
CA PRO A 415 -0.84 -6.64 -23.62
C PRO A 415 -1.19 -8.06 -23.17
N ASN A 416 -0.29 -9.03 -23.40
CA ASN A 416 -0.47 -10.44 -23.03
C ASN A 416 0.21 -10.80 -21.70
N ALA A 417 0.75 -9.82 -20.97
CA ALA A 417 1.41 -10.08 -19.69
C ALA A 417 0.43 -10.73 -18.71
N GLY A 418 0.88 -11.72 -17.92
CA GLY A 418 0.03 -12.43 -16.97
C GLY A 418 -1.06 -13.35 -17.55
N SER A 419 -1.32 -13.33 -18.86
CA SER A 419 -2.37 -14.16 -19.48
C SER A 419 -2.09 -15.67 -19.43
N GLY A 420 -0.85 -16.09 -19.16
CA GLY A 420 -0.51 -17.50 -18.94
C GLY A 420 -0.69 -17.96 -17.49
N SER A 421 -0.91 -17.03 -16.54
CA SER A 421 -1.12 -17.33 -15.12
C SER A 421 -2.59 -17.56 -14.77
N THR A 422 -3.46 -17.61 -15.79
CA THR A 422 -4.91 -17.80 -15.64
C THR A 422 -5.35 -19.25 -15.77
N ASP A 423 -4.42 -20.17 -16.10
CA ASP A 423 -4.72 -21.60 -16.22
C ASP A 423 -4.92 -22.22 -14.83
N SER A 424 -6.19 -22.61 -14.62
CA SER A 424 -6.84 -23.15 -13.42
C SER A 424 -6.18 -22.93 -12.05
N LEU A 425 -6.82 -22.08 -11.25
CA LEU A 425 -6.82 -22.19 -9.79
C LEU A 425 -7.64 -23.42 -9.37
N ASP A 426 -7.38 -24.58 -9.99
CA ASP A 426 -8.21 -25.77 -9.85
C ASP A 426 -8.44 -26.02 -8.36
N PRO A 427 -9.70 -26.20 -7.93
CA PRO A 427 -9.98 -26.64 -6.58
C PRO A 427 -9.10 -27.86 -6.31
N ILE A 428 -8.34 -27.82 -5.20
CA ILE A 428 -7.62 -29.01 -4.75
C ILE A 428 -8.62 -30.15 -4.79
N LYS A 429 -8.38 -31.13 -5.67
CA LYS A 429 -9.29 -32.25 -5.85
C LYS A 429 -9.55 -32.85 -4.46
N PRO A 430 -10.82 -33.09 -4.08
CA PRO A 430 -11.11 -33.65 -2.76
C PRO A 430 -10.24 -34.87 -2.52
N ALA A 431 -9.59 -34.91 -1.34
CA ALA A 431 -8.69 -36.00 -0.98
C ALA A 431 -9.41 -37.35 -1.20
N THR A 432 -8.82 -38.20 -2.01
CA THR A 432 -9.36 -39.53 -2.32
C THR A 432 -9.32 -40.42 -1.08
N ASN A 433 -10.03 -41.55 -1.11
CA ASN A 433 -9.94 -42.55 -0.04
C ASN A 433 -8.49 -43.06 0.13
N ALA A 434 -7.70 -43.09 -0.95
CA ALA A 434 -6.29 -43.44 -0.91
C ALA A 434 -5.45 -42.37 -0.21
N ASP A 435 -5.69 -41.08 -0.48
CA ASP A 435 -5.00 -39.97 0.18
C ASP A 435 -5.28 -39.95 1.68
N ARG A 436 -6.54 -40.19 2.07
CA ARG A 436 -6.95 -40.27 3.48
C ARG A 436 -6.31 -41.46 4.19
N ALA A 437 -6.25 -42.63 3.53
CA ALA A 437 -5.58 -43.81 4.07
C ALA A 437 -4.06 -43.59 4.22
N GLY A 438 -3.41 -43.02 3.19
CA GLY A 438 -2.00 -42.66 3.22
C GLY A 438 -1.66 -41.65 4.32
N ALA A 439 -2.47 -40.60 4.45
CA ALA A 439 -2.33 -39.62 5.53
C ALA A 439 -2.46 -40.29 6.91
N GLY A 440 -3.47 -41.15 7.12
CA GLY A 440 -3.64 -41.89 8.37
C GLY A 440 -2.45 -42.79 8.73
N ILE A 441 -1.88 -43.48 7.74
CA ILE A 441 -0.68 -44.31 7.91
C ILE A 441 0.53 -43.45 8.31
N ILE A 442 0.78 -42.35 7.57
CA ILE A 442 1.91 -41.45 7.86
C ILE A 442 1.76 -40.82 9.24
N THR A 443 0.58 -40.32 9.60
CA THR A 443 0.32 -39.75 10.93
C THR A 443 0.58 -40.78 12.02
N THR A 444 0.12 -42.01 11.84
CA THR A 444 0.36 -43.10 12.81
C THR A 444 1.84 -43.40 12.95
N LEU A 445 2.59 -43.49 11.84
CA LEU A 445 4.03 -43.73 11.86
C LEU A 445 4.79 -42.60 12.55
N VAL A 446 4.45 -41.34 12.26
CA VAL A 446 5.06 -40.17 12.89
C VAL A 446 4.79 -40.15 14.39
N LEU A 447 3.54 -40.42 14.80
CA LEU A 447 3.18 -40.52 16.21
C LEU A 447 3.97 -41.63 16.90
N LEU A 448 3.97 -42.85 16.36
CA LEU A 448 4.74 -43.98 16.92
C LEU A 448 6.24 -43.68 17.01
N SER A 449 6.80 -43.00 16.00
CA SER A 449 8.21 -42.59 15.98
C SER A 449 8.51 -41.57 17.08
N ALA A 450 7.63 -40.58 17.24
CA ALA A 450 7.75 -39.56 18.28
C ALA A 450 7.62 -40.20 19.68
N THR A 451 6.61 -41.04 19.92
CA THR A 451 6.43 -41.71 21.21
C THR A 451 7.60 -42.65 21.52
N GLY A 452 8.12 -43.37 20.52
CA GLY A 452 9.31 -44.21 20.68
C GLY A 452 10.56 -43.41 21.02
N MET A 453 10.77 -42.26 20.37
CA MET A 453 11.86 -41.34 20.66
C MET A 453 11.76 -40.77 22.07
N PHE A 454 10.60 -40.24 22.47
CA PHE A 454 10.38 -39.70 23.81
C PHE A 454 10.47 -40.78 24.90
N GLY A 455 9.97 -41.98 24.63
CA GLY A 455 10.09 -43.12 25.52
C GLY A 455 11.54 -43.54 25.73
N TRP A 456 12.33 -43.63 24.66
CA TRP A 456 13.77 -43.92 24.75
C TRP A 456 14.53 -42.85 25.53
N MET A 457 14.23 -41.57 25.31
CA MET A 457 14.85 -40.45 26.05
C MET A 457 14.48 -40.40 27.54
N SER A 458 13.44 -41.13 27.95
CA SER A 458 12.97 -41.19 29.35
C SER A 458 13.56 -42.35 30.16
N ILE A 459 14.37 -43.20 29.53
CA ILE A 459 15.17 -44.27 30.14
C ILE A 459 16.62 -43.78 30.22
#